data_AF-A0A6N0HTJ5-F1
#
_entry.id   AF-A0A6N0HTJ5-F1
#
_cell.length_a   1.000
_cell.length_b   1.000
_cell.length_c   1.000
_cell.angle_alpha   90.00
_cell.angle_beta   90.00
_cell.angle_gamma   90.00
#
_symmetry.space_group_name_H-M   'P 1'
#
loop_
_entity.id
_entity.type
_entity.pdbx_description
1 polymer ?
#
loop_
_entity_poly.entity_id
_entity_poly.type
_entity_poly.pdbx_seq_one_letter_code
_entity_poly.pdbx_strand_id
1 'polypeptide(L)'
;MARTLRKKNQKGDVINIRVRLADFSTYTRQRKLSSATDSDVEIARVGWELFEQNGYVGKALRLIESEWSSLKSVQPGKRGAVSNRSVCDR
;
A
#
# COMPACT_ATOMS: atom_id res chain seq x y z
N MET A 1 -2.03 6.81 -5.46
CA MET A 1 -1.08 5.67 -5.40
C MET A 1 -1.75 4.32 -5.65
N ALA A 2 -2.87 3.99 -4.99
CA ALA A 2 -3.47 2.67 -5.14
C ALA A 2 -3.99 2.37 -6.55
N ARG A 3 -4.44 3.38 -7.30
CA ARG A 3 -4.78 3.20 -8.73
C ARG A 3 -3.64 2.60 -9.56
N THR A 4 -2.39 2.99 -9.29
CA THR A 4 -1.22 2.45 -10.00
C THR A 4 -0.92 1.01 -9.60
N LEU A 5 -1.08 0.69 -8.30
CA LEU A 5 -0.96 -0.67 -7.79
C LEU A 5 -2.00 -1.61 -8.42
N ARG A 6 -3.27 -1.18 -8.47
CA ARG A 6 -4.36 -1.92 -9.15
C ARG A 6 -4.07 -2.12 -10.63
N LYS A 7 -3.60 -1.08 -11.34
CA LYS A 7 -3.22 -1.20 -12.76
C LYS A 7 -2.11 -2.22 -13.00
N LYS A 8 -1.16 -2.34 -12.06
CA LYS A 8 -0.06 -3.30 -12.13
C LYS A 8 -0.42 -4.67 -11.53
N ASN A 9 -1.66 -4.83 -11.07
CA ASN A 9 -2.12 -6.01 -10.32
C ASN A 9 -1.16 -6.38 -9.17
N GLN A 10 -0.69 -5.34 -8.48
CA GLN A 10 0.26 -5.43 -7.39
C GLN A 10 -0.41 -4.96 -6.10
N LYS A 11 -0.03 -5.59 -5.00
CA LYS A 11 -0.26 -5.08 -3.64
C LYS A 11 1.10 -4.93 -3.01
N GLY A 12 1.26 -4.06 -2.03
CA GLY A 12 2.45 -4.17 -1.21
C GLY A 12 2.10 -4.08 0.25
N ASP A 13 3.11 -4.24 1.09
CA ASP A 13 2.96 -4.31 2.53
C ASP A 13 3.84 -3.31 3.28
N VAL A 14 4.60 -2.43 2.61
CA VAL A 14 5.38 -1.39 3.27
C VAL A 14 4.98 -0.01 2.77
N ILE A 15 4.53 0.82 3.70
CA ILE A 15 4.23 2.24 3.49
C ILE A 15 5.43 3.03 3.96
N ASN A 16 5.93 3.95 3.14
CA ASN A 16 6.95 4.91 3.55
C ASN A 16 6.47 6.33 3.30
N ILE A 17 6.69 7.21 4.27
CA ILE A 17 6.43 8.64 4.18
C ILE A 17 7.72 9.40 4.37
N ARG A 18 7.95 10.33 3.44
CA ARG A 18 9.03 11.29 3.47
C ARG A 18 8.42 12.68 3.62
N VAL A 19 8.72 13.33 4.73
CA VAL A 19 8.32 14.70 5.01
C VAL A 19 9.55 15.59 4.92
N ARG A 20 9.48 16.60 4.07
CA ARG A 20 10.49 17.67 4.01
C ARG A 20 9.93 18.93 4.63
N LEU A 21 10.63 19.43 5.63
CA LEU A 21 10.30 20.66 6.32
C LEU A 21 10.86 21.89 5.59
N ALA A 22 10.44 23.07 6.01
CA ALA A 22 10.88 24.36 5.45
C ALA A 22 12.38 24.63 5.66
N ASP A 23 12.98 24.10 6.72
CA ASP A 23 14.43 24.10 6.98
C ASP A 23 15.19 23.07 6.11
N PHE A 24 14.51 22.44 5.15
CA PHE A 24 15.01 21.36 4.29
C PHE A 24 15.33 20.04 5.01
N SER A 25 15.06 19.94 6.31
CA SER A 25 15.19 18.69 7.06
C SER A 25 14.23 17.65 6.48
N THR A 26 14.76 16.45 6.20
CA THR A 26 14.00 15.35 5.62
C THR A 26 13.82 14.25 6.66
N TYR A 27 12.57 13.89 6.92
CA TYR A 27 12.19 12.84 7.85
C TYR A 27 11.51 11.71 7.08
N THR A 28 12.06 10.52 7.19
CA THR A 28 11.53 9.32 6.55
C THR A 28 11.03 8.34 7.61
N ARG A 29 9.83 7.80 7.41
CA ARG A 29 9.25 6.75 8.24
C ARG A 29 8.61 5.69 7.40
N GLN A 30 8.94 4.45 7.71
CA GLN A 30 8.33 3.30 7.08
C GLN A 30 7.55 2.47 8.12
N ARG A 31 6.45 1.88 7.68
CA ARG A 31 5.69 0.88 8.45
C ARG A 31 5.36 -0.30 7.55
N LYS A 32 5.66 -1.49 8.06
CA LYS A 32 5.22 -2.74 7.47
C LYS A 32 3.81 -3.08 7.98
N LEU A 33 2.90 -3.34 7.05
CA LEU A 33 1.56 -3.85 7.29
C LEU A 33 1.59 -5.36 7.44
N SER A 34 0.65 -5.89 8.22
CA SER A 34 0.46 -7.33 8.40
C SER A 34 -0.06 -8.01 7.13
N SER A 35 -0.82 -7.28 6.30
CA SER A 35 -1.36 -7.75 5.03
C SER A 35 -1.05 -6.78 3.91
N ALA A 36 -0.76 -7.30 2.72
CA ALA A 36 -0.51 -6.47 1.55
C ALA A 36 -1.83 -5.87 1.05
N THR A 37 -1.87 -4.54 0.87
CA THR A 37 -3.09 -3.80 0.52
C THR A 37 -2.92 -2.95 -0.74
N ASP A 38 -4.04 -2.72 -1.40
CA ASP A 38 -4.26 -1.78 -2.50
C ASP A 38 -5.50 -0.90 -2.24
N SER A 39 -5.93 -0.77 -0.97
CA SER A 39 -7.08 0.03 -0.57
C SER A 39 -6.69 1.49 -0.31
N ASP A 40 -7.19 2.44 -1.10
CA ASP A 40 -6.85 3.87 -0.93
C ASP A 40 -7.13 4.38 0.50
N VAL A 41 -8.19 3.87 1.14
CA VAL A 41 -8.59 4.25 2.51
C VAL A 41 -7.56 3.79 3.54
N GLU A 42 -7.10 2.54 3.44
CA GLU A 42 -6.11 1.98 4.37
C GLU A 42 -4.76 2.67 4.20
N ILE A 43 -4.38 2.98 2.96
CA ILE A 43 -3.17 3.72 2.63
C ILE A 43 -3.22 5.12 3.25
N ALA A 44 -4.32 5.85 3.06
CA ALA A 44 -4.48 7.19 3.62
C ALA A 44 -4.44 7.17 5.15
N ARG A 45 -5.14 6.21 5.77
CA ARG A 45 -5.18 6.05 7.23
C ARG A 45 -3.78 5.80 7.82
N VAL A 46 -3.08 4.79 7.32
CA VAL A 46 -1.76 4.44 7.87
C VAL A 46 -0.74 5.54 7.58
N GLY A 47 -0.86 6.19 6.43
CA GLY A 47 -0.04 7.34 6.11
C GLY A 47 -0.26 8.51 7.08
N TRP A 48 -1.51 8.77 7.44
CA TRP A 48 -1.85 9.78 8.43
C TRP A 48 -1.29 9.45 9.82
N GLU A 49 -1.46 8.21 10.28
CA GLU A 49 -0.91 7.75 11.57
C GLU A 49 0.62 7.94 11.63
N LEU A 50 1.34 7.62 10.56
CA LEU A 50 2.79 7.81 10.46
C LEU A 50 3.19 9.29 10.47
N PHE A 51 2.36 10.15 9.87
CA PHE A 51 2.58 11.58 9.88
C PHE A 51 2.38 12.18 11.29
N GLU A 52 1.34 11.76 12.02
CA GLU A 52 1.06 12.23 13.38
C GLU A 52 2.16 11.86 14.39
N GLN A 53 2.77 10.68 14.25
CA GLN A 53 3.79 10.18 15.18
C GLN A 53 5.06 11.04 15.28
N ASN A 54 5.32 11.93 14.32
CA ASN A 54 6.57 12.67 14.24
C ASN A 54 6.52 14.09 14.81
N GLY A 55 5.40 14.51 15.43
CA GLY A 55 5.35 15.78 16.16
C GLY A 55 5.70 16.99 15.30
N TYR A 56 5.25 17.02 14.04
CA TYR A 56 5.47 18.15 13.12
C TYR A 56 4.62 19.38 13.44
N VAL A 57 3.86 19.33 14.54
CA VAL A 57 2.99 20.41 15.02
C VAL A 57 3.84 21.68 15.17
N GLY A 58 3.45 22.73 14.44
CA GLY A 58 4.13 24.03 14.45
C GLY A 58 5.32 24.17 13.49
N LYS A 59 5.68 23.14 12.70
CA LYS A 59 6.72 23.25 11.67
C LYS A 59 6.11 23.42 10.28
N ALA A 60 6.63 24.37 9.50
CA ALA A 60 6.21 24.56 8.13
C ALA A 60 6.65 23.36 7.27
N LEU A 61 5.67 22.73 6.60
CA LEU A 61 5.90 21.61 5.70
C LEU A 61 6.12 22.14 4.30
N ARG A 62 7.14 21.62 3.62
CA ARG A 62 7.43 21.97 2.23
C ARG A 62 6.96 20.89 1.27
N LEU A 63 7.10 19.62 1.66
CA LEU A 63 6.75 18.49 0.81
C LEU A 63 6.39 17.27 1.66
N ILE A 64 5.36 16.55 1.24
CA ILE A 64 5.01 15.23 1.76
C ILE A 64 4.99 14.28 0.57
N GLU A 65 5.79 13.23 0.65
CA GLU A 65 5.86 12.17 -0.34
C GLU A 65 5.51 10.84 0.34
N SER A 66 4.56 10.12 -0.25
CA SER A 66 4.20 8.77 0.18
C SER A 66 4.66 7.80 -0.90
N GLU A 67 5.47 6.82 -0.53
CA GLU A 67 5.95 5.77 -1.41
C GLU A 67 5.55 4.39 -0.89
N TRP A 68 5.48 3.42 -1.80
CA TRP A 68 5.16 2.04 -1.47
C TRP A 68 6.33 1.14 -1.86
N SER A 69 6.76 0.29 -0.94
CA SER A 69 7.81 -0.69 -1.17
C SER A 69 7.34 -2.11 -0.83
N SER A 70 8.15 -3.12 -1.21
CA SER A 70 7.78 -4.54 -1.07
C SER A 70 6.50 -4.90 -1.84
N LEU A 71 6.57 -4.74 -3.17
CA LEU A 71 5.47 -5.03 -4.10
C LEU A 71 5.38 -6.54 -4.37
N LYS A 72 4.21 -7.11 -4.14
CA LYS A 72 3.84 -8.49 -4.43
C LYS A 72 2.87 -8.50 -5.61
N SER A 73 3.13 -9.35 -6.60
CA SER A 73 2.17 -9.60 -7.66
C SER A 73 0.97 -10.35 -7.10
N VAL A 74 -0.22 -9.87 -7.41
CA VAL A 74 -1.45 -10.63 -7.16
C VAL A 74 -1.48 -11.71 -8.23
N GLN A 75 -1.11 -12.94 -7.87
CA GLN A 75 -1.34 -14.09 -8.74
C GLN A 75 -2.86 -14.17 -8.96
N PRO A 76 -3.36 -14.17 -10.21
CA PRO A 76 -4.76 -14.48 -10.44
C PRO A 76 -4.98 -15.88 -9.87
N GLY A 77 -5.81 -15.98 -8.83
CA GLY A 77 -6.12 -17.25 -8.19
C GLY A 77 -6.44 -18.26 -9.29
N LYS A 78 -5.79 -19.42 -9.27
CA LYS A 78 -6.17 -20.55 -10.13
C LYS A 78 -7.67 -20.74 -9.92
N ARG A 79 -8.48 -20.31 -10.90
CA ARG A 79 -9.89 -20.69 -10.98
C ARG A 79 -9.86 -22.21 -10.96
N GLY A 80 -10.28 -22.80 -9.84
CA GLY A 80 -10.40 -24.25 -9.73
C GLY A 80 -11.18 -24.72 -10.94
N ALA A 81 -10.57 -25.60 -11.73
CA ALA A 81 -11.25 -26.26 -12.82
C ALA A 81 -12.42 -27.02 -12.21
N VAL A 82 -13.63 -26.48 -12.34
CA VAL A 82 -14.85 -27.25 -12.11
C VAL A 82 -14.90 -28.28 -13.23
N SER A 83 -14.40 -29.47 -12.92
CA SER A 83 -14.55 -30.67 -13.73
C SER A 83 -16.03 -31.03 -13.73
N ASN A 84 -16.75 -30.63 -14.78
CA ASN A 84 -18.01 -31.29 -15.14
C ASN A 84 -17.64 -32.68 -15.64
N ARG A 85 -17.57 -33.66 -14.73
CA ARG A 85 -17.67 -35.07 -15.13
C ARG A 85 -19.10 -35.30 -15.61
N SER A 86 -19.23 -35.50 -16.92
CA SER A 86 -20.40 -36.12 -17.52
C SER A 86 -20.63 -37.47 -16.84
N VAL A 87 -21.75 -37.59 -16.12
CA VAL A 87 -22.27 -38.90 -15.75
C VAL A 87 -23.13 -39.37 -16.93
N CYS A 88 -22.50 -40.11 -17.83
CA CYS A 88 -23.20 -41.06 -18.69
C CYS A 88 -23.26 -42.39 -17.94
N ASP A 89 -24.44 -42.80 -17.50
CA ASP A 89 -24.88 -44.16 -17.16
C ASP A 89 -26.28 -43.97 -16.54
N ARG A 90 -27.38 -44.59 -16.98
CA ARG A 90 -27.56 -45.88 -17.65
C ARG A 90 -28.97 -45.92 -18.26
#